data_AF-A0A7J7M9M4-F1
#
_entry.id   AF-A0A7J7M9M4-F1
#
_cell.length_a   1.000
_cell.length_b   1.000
_cell.length_c   1.000
_cell.angle_alpha   90.00
_cell.angle_beta   90.00
_cell.angle_gamma   90.00
#
_symmetry.space_group_name_H-M   'P 1'
#
loop_
_entity.id
_entity.type
_entity.pdbx_description
1 polymer ?
#
loop_
_entity_poly.entity_id
_entity_poly.type
_entity_poly.pdbx_seq_one_letter_code
_entity_poly.pdbx_strand_id
1 'polypeptide(L)' 'MGGHGAHADKPYYLHGKHMYNLDRIKYLRVKMLIFVFTCFSIGVVSRVYVVIS' A
#
# COMPACT_ATOMS: atom_id res chain seq x y z
N MET A 1 32.40 -21.13 -7.65
CA MET A 1 32.99 -19.80 -7.96
C MET A 1 32.06 -19.19 -9.02
N GLY A 2 31.18 -18.21 -8.82
CA GLY A 2 31.18 -17.00 -7.99
C GLY A 2 31.17 -15.76 -8.91
N GLY A 3 30.09 -14.96 -8.89
CA GLY A 3 29.98 -13.63 -9.55
C GLY A 3 28.65 -13.45 -10.32
N HIS A 4 27.58 -12.83 -9.81
CA HIS A 4 27.35 -11.49 -9.23
C HIS A 4 27.52 -10.34 -10.25
N GLY A 5 26.42 -9.65 -10.60
CA GLY A 5 26.49 -8.27 -11.11
C GLY A 5 25.37 -7.76 -12.02
N ALA A 6 25.05 -8.41 -13.15
CA ALA A 6 24.46 -7.68 -14.28
C ALA A 6 22.91 -7.58 -14.35
N HIS A 7 22.18 -8.02 -13.31
CA HIS A 7 20.71 -8.01 -13.31
C HIS A 7 20.09 -7.27 -12.11
N ALA A 8 20.87 -6.44 -11.41
CA ALA A 8 20.38 -5.62 -10.29
C ALA A 8 19.95 -4.21 -10.71
N ASP A 9 20.32 -3.74 -11.91
CA ASP A 9 20.19 -2.32 -12.32
C ASP A 9 19.08 -2.06 -13.34
N LYS A 10 18.02 -2.87 -13.36
CA LYS A 10 16.81 -2.52 -14.12
C LYS A 10 15.75 -2.11 -13.12
N PRO A 11 15.52 -0.80 -12.92
CA PRO A 11 14.47 -0.33 -12.04
C PRO A 11 13.13 -0.76 -12.65
N TYR A 12 12.58 -1.85 -12.10
CA TYR A 12 11.24 -2.38 -12.40
C TYR A 12 10.11 -1.36 -12.10
N TYR A 13 10.49 -0.15 -11.67
CA TYR A 13 9.67 0.98 -11.28
C TYR A 13 9.80 2.22 -12.17
N LEU A 14 10.80 2.32 -13.06
CA LEU A 14 11.03 3.56 -13.83
C LEU A 14 10.33 3.59 -15.20
N HIS A 15 9.80 2.46 -15.70
CA HIS A 15 9.16 2.39 -17.02
C HIS A 15 7.88 1.52 -17.03
N GLY A 16 7.11 1.55 -15.95
CA GLY A 16 5.77 0.97 -15.90
C GLY A 16 4.73 2.00 -16.32
N LYS A 17 3.93 1.72 -17.36
CA LYS A 17 2.76 2.56 -17.74
C LYS A 17 1.70 2.66 -16.62
N HIS A 18 1.79 1.80 -15.62
CA HIS A 18 0.85 1.70 -14.51
C HIS A 18 1.56 2.15 -13.23
N MET A 19 1.24 3.36 -12.74
CA MET A 19 2.03 4.08 -11.72
C MET A 19 2.08 3.39 -10.35
N TYR A 20 1.06 2.62 -10.01
CA TYR A 20 1.02 1.84 -8.80
C TYR A 20 0.67 0.41 -9.19
N ASN A 21 1.53 -0.56 -8.92
CA ASN A 21 1.39 -1.95 -9.38
C ASN A 21 0.29 -2.71 -8.58
N LEU A 22 -0.91 -2.12 -8.45
CA LEU A 22 -2.03 -2.59 -7.60
C LEU A 22 -2.46 -4.00 -7.97
N ASP A 23 -2.50 -4.31 -9.27
CA ASP A 23 -2.96 -5.60 -9.79
C ASP A 23 -2.10 -6.78 -9.29
N ARG A 24 -0.85 -6.51 -8.92
CA ARG A 24 0.10 -7.50 -8.40
C ARG A 24 0.01 -7.69 -6.89
N ILE A 25 -0.81 -6.90 -6.19
CA ILE A 25 -0.98 -6.99 -4.74
C ILE A 25 -1.93 -8.14 -4.39
N LYS A 26 -1.39 -9.16 -3.70
CA LYS A 26 -2.19 -10.26 -3.14
C LYS A 26 -3.24 -9.73 -2.15
N TYR A 27 -4.50 -10.11 -2.37
CA TYR A 27 -5.68 -9.64 -1.63
C TYR A 27 -5.90 -8.12 -1.70
N LEU A 28 -5.66 -7.49 -2.86
CA LEU A 28 -5.82 -6.05 -3.07
C LEU A 28 -7.17 -5.51 -2.55
N ARG A 29 -8.28 -6.16 -2.91
CA ARG A 29 -9.63 -5.73 -2.50
C ARG A 29 -9.79 -5.72 -0.98
N VAL A 30 -9.30 -6.77 -0.31
CA VAL A 30 -9.38 -6.88 1.16
C VAL A 30 -8.53 -5.80 1.82
N LYS A 31 -7.31 -5.57 1.31
CA LYS A 31 -6.41 -4.53 1.85
C LYS A 31 -6.98 -3.12 1.66
N MET A 32 -7.58 -2.84 0.50
CA MET A 32 -8.24 -1.56 0.24
C MET A 32 -9.41 -1.32 1.21
N LEU A 33 -10.25 -2.34 1.43
CA LEU A 33 -11.38 -2.22 2.36
C LEU A 33 -10.92 -2.02 3.81
N ILE A 34 -9.93 -2.80 4.27
CA ILE A 34 -9.37 -2.64 5.61
C ILE A 34 -8.77 -1.23 5.76
N PHE A 35 -8.01 -0.78 4.77
CA PHE A 35 -7.39 0.54 4.80
C PHE A 35 -8.43 1.66 4.91
N VAL A 36 -9.46 1.64 4.04
CA VAL A 36 -10.54 2.63 4.05
C VAL A 36 -11.31 2.58 5.38
N PHE A 37 -11.63 1.38 5.86
CA PHE A 37 -12.36 1.20 7.12
C PHE A 37 -11.56 1.71 8.32
N THR A 38 -10.26 1.44 8.38
CA THR A 38 -9.38 1.91 9.45
C THR A 38 -9.25 3.43 9.42
N CYS A 39 -8.99 4.04 8.25
CA CYS A 39 -8.92 5.50 8.12
C CYS A 39 -10.23 6.18 8.52
N PHE A 40 -11.36 5.64 8.07
CA PHE A 40 -12.68 6.15 8.46
C PHE A 40 -12.91 6.04 9.97
N SER A 41 -12.61 4.87 10.55
CA SER A 41 -12.79 4.61 11.98
C SER A 41 -12.01 5.59 12.85
N ILE A 42 -10.73 5.85 12.53
CA ILE A 42 -9.91 6.81 13.30
C ILE A 42 -10.50 8.23 13.22
N GLY A 43 -10.98 8.63 12.03
CA GLY A 43 -11.60 9.94 11.83
C GLY A 43 -12.89 10.14 12.64
N VAL A 44 -13.68 9.09 12.86
CA VAL A 44 -14.92 9.14 13.65
C VAL A 44 -14.64 8.98 15.14
N VAL A 45 -13.79 8.03 15.52
CA VAL A 45 -13.47 7.70 16.92
C VAL A 45 -12.89 8.92 17.66
N SER A 46 -12.01 9.70 17.03
CA SER A 46 -11.46 10.91 17.64
C SER A 46 -12.52 11.95 18.01
N ARG A 47 -13.52 12.16 17.12
CA ARG A 47 -14.60 13.12 17.35
C ARG A 47 -15.56 12.64 18.43
N VAL A 48 -15.91 11.36 18.41
CA VAL A 48 -16.80 10.75 19.40
C VAL A 48 -16.14 10.78 20.79
N TYR A 49 -14.84 10.48 20.87
CA TYR A 49 -14.10 10.53 22.13
C TYR A 49 -14.13 11.92 22.78
N VAL A 50 -13.91 12.98 21.99
CA VAL A 50 -13.97 14.37 22.49
C VAL A 50 -15.37 14.78 22.97
N VAL A 51 -16.44 14.23 22.38
CA VAL A 51 -17.82 14.56 22.76
C VAL A 51 -18.26 13.81 24.03
N ILE A 52 -17.75 12.60 24.25
CA ILE A 52 -18.11 11.77 25.40
C ILE A 52 -17.29 12.11 26.66
N SER A 53 -16.06 12.58 26.48
CA SER A 53 -15.16 12.98 27.58
C SER A 53 -15.64 14.26 28.25
#